data_AF-A0A0F7KFT5-F1
#
_entry.id   AF-A0A0F7KFT5-F1
#
_cell.length_a   1.000
_cell.length_b   1.000
_cell.length_c   1.000
_cell.angle_alpha   90.00
_cell.angle_beta   90.00
_cell.angle_gamma   90.00
#
_symmetry.space_group_name_H-M   'P 1'
#
loop_
_entity.id
_entity.type
_entity.pdbx_description
1 polymer ?
#
loop_
_entity_poly.entity_id
_entity_poly.type
_entity_poly.pdbx_seq_one_letter_code
_entity_poly.pdbx_strand_id
1 'polypeptide(L)'
;MYLDKIHSLQTGVSLEVSTIALRALIRDAMVGQRITELAKICGPMDLYDYLSVVVYKGAEGLICRRHAWVDEIKHDLLAGRPVSFRGFDKLFWRTLDEEDPDGDEWYRLTSGEEFLSQLISLLGILRSANRRLLQKVDVLPDLKIGWA
;
A
#
# COMPACT_ATOMS: atom_id res chain seq x y z
N MET A 1 2.19 7.57 -11.09
CA MET A 1 2.56 6.32 -10.39
C MET A 1 1.73 5.21 -11.00
N TYR A 2 2.34 4.08 -11.33
CA TYR A 2 1.70 3.00 -12.08
C TYR A 2 0.95 1.98 -11.21
N LEU A 3 1.12 2.02 -9.89
CA LEU A 3 0.40 1.15 -8.95
C LEU A 3 -1.10 1.47 -8.89
N ASP A 4 -1.45 2.76 -9.03
CA ASP A 4 -2.83 3.24 -9.03
C ASP A 4 -3.56 2.93 -10.37
N LYS A 5 -3.19 1.83 -11.03
CA LYS A 5 -3.80 1.35 -12.27
C LYS A 5 -4.89 0.33 -11.94
N ILE A 6 -5.99 0.41 -12.69
CA ILE A 6 -7.04 -0.61 -12.62
C ILE A 6 -6.58 -1.87 -13.36
N HIS A 7 -6.54 -2.97 -12.63
CA HIS A 7 -6.34 -4.32 -13.12
C HIS A 7 -7.69 -5.05 -13.20
N SER A 8 -7.82 -5.96 -14.15
CA SER A 8 -8.98 -6.85 -14.26
C SER A 8 -8.48 -8.29 -14.24
N LEU A 9 -8.99 -9.08 -13.31
CA LEU A 9 -8.75 -10.51 -13.22
C LEU A 9 -9.72 -11.25 -14.14
N GLN A 10 -9.35 -12.46 -14.56
CA GLN A 10 -10.13 -13.26 -15.51
C GLN A 10 -11.53 -13.63 -15.00
N THR A 11 -11.74 -13.62 -13.68
CA THR A 11 -13.05 -13.90 -13.06
C THR A 11 -14.00 -12.69 -13.05
N GLY A 12 -13.57 -11.55 -13.61
CA GLY A 12 -14.35 -10.31 -13.66
C GLY A 12 -14.15 -9.38 -12.46
N VAL A 13 -13.22 -9.70 -11.55
CA VAL A 13 -12.80 -8.78 -10.48
C VAL A 13 -11.99 -7.64 -11.10
N SER A 14 -12.38 -6.40 -10.81
CA SER A 14 -11.63 -5.21 -11.22
C SER A 14 -11.16 -4.48 -9.98
N LEU A 15 -9.85 -4.23 -9.88
CA LEU A 15 -9.22 -3.69 -8.68
C LEU A 15 -8.05 -2.75 -8.97
N GLU A 16 -7.63 -1.99 -7.98
CA GLU A 16 -6.46 -1.11 -8.02
C GLU A 16 -5.67 -1.22 -6.72
N VAL A 17 -4.33 -1.21 -6.81
CA VAL A 17 -3.44 -1.04 -5.65
C VAL A 17 -3.21 0.46 -5.42
N SER A 18 -4.00 1.03 -4.51
CA SER A 18 -3.99 2.45 -4.25
C SER A 18 -2.91 2.88 -3.27
N THR A 19 -2.24 3.98 -3.61
CA THR A 19 -1.15 4.60 -2.85
C THR A 19 -1.58 5.85 -2.08
N ILE A 20 -2.89 6.09 -1.96
CA ILE A 20 -3.46 7.28 -1.33
C ILE A 20 -2.95 7.45 0.11
N ALA A 21 -2.93 6.39 0.91
CA ALA A 21 -2.46 6.44 2.30
C ALA A 21 -0.97 6.83 2.39
N LEU A 22 -0.14 6.29 1.49
CA LEU A 22 1.28 6.66 1.39
C LEU A 22 1.45 8.14 0.99
N ARG A 23 0.67 8.63 0.02
CA ARG A 23 0.71 10.05 -0.39
C ARG A 23 0.24 10.98 0.73
N ALA A 24 -0.72 10.55 1.54
CA ALA A 24 -1.16 11.26 2.74
C ALA A 24 -0.03 11.32 3.77
N LEU A 25 0.64 10.19 4.07
CA LEU A 25 1.78 10.17 4.98
C LEU A 25 2.90 11.13 4.55
N ILE A 26 3.24 11.16 3.25
CA ILE A 26 4.24 12.11 2.73
C ILE A 26 3.78 13.55 2.98
N ARG A 27 2.51 13.86 2.71
CA ARG A 27 1.96 15.20 2.90
C ARG A 27 2.02 15.63 4.36
N ASP A 28 1.62 14.75 5.27
CA ASP A 28 1.65 14.98 6.72
C ASP A 28 3.11 15.21 7.20
N ALA A 29 4.05 14.39 6.71
CA ALA A 29 5.47 14.55 6.98
C ALA A 29 6.02 15.90 6.52
N MET A 30 5.59 16.38 5.35
CA MET A 30 6.00 17.68 4.80
C MET A 30 5.55 18.88 5.63
N VAL A 31 4.50 18.74 6.46
CA VAL A 31 4.04 19.76 7.41
C VAL A 31 4.48 19.51 8.85
N GLY A 32 5.42 18.58 9.06
CA GLY A 32 6.02 18.32 10.37
C GLY A 32 5.33 17.22 11.19
N GLN A 33 4.29 16.57 10.68
CA GLN A 33 3.53 15.53 11.38
C GLN A 33 3.97 14.14 10.91
N ARG A 34 3.87 13.10 11.76
CA ARG A 34 4.14 11.69 11.36
C ARG A 34 5.51 11.44 10.72
N ILE A 35 6.51 12.30 10.96
CA ILE A 35 7.88 12.15 10.43
C ILE A 35 8.49 10.82 10.89
N THR A 36 8.26 10.44 12.15
CA THR A 36 8.75 9.18 12.72
C THR A 36 8.12 7.94 12.07
N GLU A 37 6.91 8.06 11.55
CA GLU A 37 6.23 6.99 10.82
C GLU A 37 6.81 6.84 9.40
N LEU A 38 7.08 7.97 8.72
CA LEU A 38 7.81 7.97 7.45
C LEU A 38 9.21 7.35 7.59
N ALA A 39 9.91 7.63 8.70
CA ALA A 39 11.25 7.13 8.97
C ALA A 39 11.30 5.61 9.22
N LYS A 40 10.19 4.96 9.57
CA LYS A 40 10.10 3.50 9.75
C LYS A 40 10.09 2.73 8.42
N ILE A 41 9.87 3.41 7.30
CA ILE A 41 9.84 2.78 5.97
C ILE A 41 11.27 2.63 5.46
N CYS A 42 11.83 1.43 5.62
CA CYS A 42 13.22 1.14 5.30
C CYS A 42 13.38 0.37 3.98
N GLY A 43 12.40 -0.46 3.63
CA GLY A 43 12.40 -1.32 2.45
C GLY A 43 11.06 -1.39 1.71
N PRO A 44 11.03 -2.08 0.54
CA PRO A 44 9.81 -2.24 -0.27
C PRO A 44 8.64 -2.89 0.49
N MET A 45 8.93 -3.88 1.35
CA MET A 45 7.90 -4.62 2.09
C MET A 45 7.23 -3.78 3.18
N ASP A 46 7.88 -2.73 3.67
CA ASP A 46 7.30 -1.80 4.63
C ASP A 46 6.22 -0.92 3.97
N LEU A 47 6.27 -0.78 2.63
CA LEU A 47 5.26 -0.03 1.89
C LEU A 47 3.89 -0.71 1.94
N TYR A 48 3.84 -2.03 2.13
CA TYR A 48 2.57 -2.78 2.12
C TYR A 48 1.61 -2.32 3.20
N ASP A 49 2.12 -1.77 4.30
CA ASP A 49 1.31 -1.20 5.39
C ASP A 49 0.62 0.11 5.01
N TYR A 50 1.07 0.74 3.92
CA TYR A 50 0.57 2.02 3.40
C TYR A 50 -0.08 1.88 2.02
N LEU A 51 -0.23 0.65 1.54
CA LEU A 51 -0.98 0.31 0.33
C LEU A 51 -2.37 -0.19 0.70
N SER A 52 -3.32 0.10 -0.17
CA SER A 52 -4.68 -0.41 -0.07
C SER A 52 -5.12 -1.00 -1.40
N VAL A 53 -6.12 -1.87 -1.38
CA VAL A 53 -6.74 -2.40 -2.58
C VAL A 53 -8.18 -1.90 -2.63
N VAL A 54 -8.56 -1.34 -3.77
CA VAL A 54 -9.95 -0.95 -4.04
C VAL A 54 -10.51 -1.90 -5.08
N VAL A 55 -11.59 -2.60 -4.76
CA VAL A 55 -12.30 -3.47 -5.71
C VAL A 55 -13.49 -2.69 -6.28
N TYR A 56 -13.41 -2.37 -7.57
CA TYR A 56 -14.44 -1.61 -8.29
C TYR A 56 -15.57 -2.50 -8.82
N LYS A 57 -15.25 -3.75 -9.19
CA LYS A 57 -16.21 -4.73 -9.73
C LYS A 57 -15.86 -6.14 -9.28
N GLY A 58 -16.86 -7.02 -9.22
CA GLY A 58 -16.68 -8.44 -8.94
C GLY A 58 -16.46 -8.81 -7.46
N ALA A 59 -16.68 -7.88 -6.52
CA ALA A 59 -16.51 -8.12 -5.09
C ALA A 59 -17.35 -9.29 -4.57
N GLU A 60 -18.61 -9.42 -4.98
CA GLU A 60 -19.48 -10.53 -4.58
C GLU A 60 -18.92 -11.89 -5.03
N GLY A 61 -18.50 -11.99 -6.29
CA GLY A 61 -17.89 -13.22 -6.82
C GLY A 61 -16.59 -13.58 -6.09
N LEU A 62 -15.76 -12.58 -5.79
CA LEU A 62 -14.55 -12.75 -4.99
C LEU A 62 -14.88 -13.27 -3.59
N ILE A 63 -15.86 -12.66 -2.90
CA ILE A 63 -16.31 -13.06 -1.56
C ILE A 63 -16.85 -14.49 -1.57
N CYS A 64 -17.63 -14.88 -2.60
CA CYS A 64 -18.14 -16.23 -2.72
C CYS A 64 -17.02 -17.27 -2.86
N ARG A 65 -16.00 -16.99 -3.69
CA ARG A 65 -14.85 -17.89 -3.87
C ARG A 65 -13.93 -17.92 -2.64
N ARG A 66 -13.74 -16.77 -1.98
CA ARG A 66 -12.78 -16.58 -0.89
C ARG A 66 -13.46 -16.52 0.49
N HIS A 67 -14.64 -17.13 0.62
CA HIS A 67 -15.48 -17.04 1.83
C HIS A 67 -14.71 -17.36 3.12
N ALA A 68 -13.84 -18.37 3.11
CA ALA A 68 -13.08 -18.80 4.29
C ALA A 68 -12.07 -17.75 4.80
N TRP A 69 -11.68 -16.79 3.95
CA TRP A 69 -10.60 -15.84 4.20
C TRP A 69 -11.05 -14.38 4.25
N VAL A 70 -12.30 -14.11 3.87
CA VAL A 70 -12.77 -12.74 3.59
C VAL A 70 -13.38 -12.02 4.79
N ASP A 71 -13.64 -12.70 5.90
CA ASP A 71 -14.45 -12.18 7.01
C ASP A 71 -14.00 -10.79 7.53
N GLU A 72 -12.69 -10.57 7.67
CA GLU A 72 -12.14 -9.31 8.19
C GLU A 72 -12.39 -8.11 7.26
N ILE A 73 -12.46 -8.34 5.94
CA ILE A 73 -12.54 -7.26 4.93
C ILE A 73 -13.83 -7.30 4.10
N LYS A 74 -14.70 -8.29 4.32
CA LYS A 74 -15.92 -8.55 3.56
C LYS A 74 -16.83 -7.33 3.46
N HIS A 75 -17.06 -6.67 4.58
CA HIS A 75 -17.94 -5.51 4.63
C HIS A 75 -17.38 -4.36 3.79
N ASP A 76 -16.08 -4.12 3.86
CA ASP A 76 -15.44 -3.05 3.11
C ASP A 76 -15.38 -3.37 1.60
N LEU A 77 -15.16 -4.63 1.22
CA LEU A 77 -15.26 -5.08 -0.17
C LEU A 77 -16.67 -4.86 -0.75
N LEU A 78 -17.73 -5.22 -0.02
CA LEU A 78 -19.12 -5.01 -0.45
C LEU A 78 -19.46 -3.52 -0.56
N ALA A 79 -18.89 -2.69 0.32
CA ALA A 79 -19.09 -1.25 0.30
C ALA A 79 -18.19 -0.51 -0.70
N GLY A 80 -17.35 -1.21 -1.47
CA GLY A 80 -16.39 -0.61 -2.40
C GLY A 80 -15.34 0.27 -1.72
N ARG A 81 -15.08 0.05 -0.43
CA ARG A 81 -14.10 0.81 0.34
C ARG A 81 -12.70 0.21 0.15
N PRO A 82 -11.64 1.04 0.27
CA PRO A 82 -10.28 0.52 0.29
C PRO A 82 -10.08 -0.46 1.45
N VAL A 83 -9.51 -1.62 1.17
CA VAL A 83 -9.05 -2.59 2.16
C VAL A 83 -7.53 -2.56 2.24
N SER A 84 -6.92 -2.99 3.35
CA SER A 84 -5.46 -3.01 3.45
C SER A 84 -4.85 -3.97 2.42
N PHE A 85 -3.69 -3.63 1.85
CA PHE A 85 -3.01 -4.51 0.90
C PHE A 85 -2.74 -5.89 1.50
N ARG A 86 -2.23 -5.95 2.74
CA ARG A 86 -2.00 -7.22 3.43
C ARG A 86 -3.29 -8.00 3.72
N GLY A 87 -4.37 -7.31 4.07
CA GLY A 87 -5.67 -7.95 4.29
C GLY A 87 -6.21 -8.57 3.01
N PHE A 88 -6.04 -7.88 1.88
CA PHE A 88 -6.42 -8.41 0.58
C PHE A 88 -5.53 -9.56 0.12
N ASP A 89 -4.21 -9.44 0.31
CA ASP A 89 -3.23 -10.48 -0.04
C ASP A 89 -3.50 -11.81 0.69
N LYS A 90 -3.94 -11.73 1.95
CA LYS A 90 -4.35 -12.90 2.75
C LYS A 90 -5.53 -13.68 2.17
N LEU A 91 -6.38 -13.09 1.31
CA LEU A 91 -7.49 -13.81 0.68
C LEU A 91 -6.99 -15.02 -0.11
N PHE A 92 -5.79 -14.90 -0.67
CA PHE A 92 -5.20 -15.88 -1.57
C PHE A 92 -4.20 -16.80 -0.85
N TRP A 93 -4.21 -16.79 0.50
CA TRP A 93 -3.58 -17.85 1.27
C TRP A 93 -4.37 -19.13 1.06
N ARG A 94 -3.72 -20.12 0.46
CA ARG A 94 -4.36 -21.38 0.06
C ARG A 94 -3.53 -22.60 0.43
N THR A 95 -4.19 -23.75 0.45
CA THR A 95 -3.50 -25.04 0.38
C THR A 95 -2.96 -25.27 -1.04
N LEU A 96 -1.92 -26.10 -1.18
CA LEU A 96 -1.23 -26.33 -2.46
C LEU A 96 -2.14 -26.83 -3.59
N ASP A 97 -3.24 -27.52 -3.24
CA ASP A 97 -4.14 -28.17 -4.20
C ASP A 97 -5.37 -27.33 -4.58
N GLU A 98 -5.51 -26.11 -4.05
CA GLU A 98 -6.66 -25.25 -4.33
C GLU A 98 -6.45 -24.45 -5.63
N GLU A 99 -7.32 -24.68 -6.61
CA GLU A 99 -7.37 -23.85 -7.83
C GLU A 99 -7.90 -22.46 -7.50
N ASP A 100 -7.07 -21.44 -7.77
CA ASP A 100 -7.40 -20.05 -7.51
C ASP A 100 -6.94 -19.14 -8.65
N PRO A 101 -7.77 -18.98 -9.71
CA PRO A 101 -7.43 -18.12 -10.84
C PRO A 101 -7.17 -16.67 -10.42
N ASP A 102 -7.87 -16.17 -9.41
CA ASP A 102 -7.69 -14.80 -8.91
C ASP A 102 -6.39 -14.65 -8.14
N GLY A 103 -6.09 -15.62 -7.26
CA GLY A 103 -4.85 -15.65 -6.49
C GLY A 103 -3.62 -15.83 -7.36
N ASP A 104 -3.69 -16.66 -8.41
CA ASP A 104 -2.60 -16.82 -9.38
C ASP A 104 -2.32 -15.51 -10.12
N GLU A 105 -3.37 -14.80 -10.55
CA GLU A 105 -3.24 -13.50 -11.20
C GLU A 105 -2.76 -12.43 -10.23
N TRP A 106 -3.30 -12.38 -9.02
CA TRP A 106 -2.85 -11.48 -7.97
C TRP A 106 -1.37 -11.69 -7.64
N TYR A 107 -0.94 -12.95 -7.50
CA TYR A 107 0.45 -13.31 -7.26
C TYR A 107 1.35 -12.88 -8.43
N ARG A 108 0.94 -13.14 -9.68
CA ARG A 108 1.67 -12.65 -10.87
C ARG A 108 1.79 -11.13 -10.90
N LEU A 109 0.72 -10.43 -10.54
CA LEU A 109 0.69 -8.96 -10.49
C LEU A 109 1.64 -8.41 -9.42
N THR A 110 1.69 -9.03 -8.25
CA THR A 110 2.40 -8.49 -7.07
C THR A 110 3.80 -9.05 -6.84
N SER A 111 4.13 -10.19 -7.46
CA SER A 111 5.47 -10.80 -7.40
C SER A 111 6.32 -10.51 -8.64
N GLY A 112 5.76 -9.82 -9.64
CA GLY A 112 6.47 -9.46 -10.86
C GLY A 112 7.54 -8.37 -10.66
N GLU A 113 8.56 -8.38 -11.52
CA GLU A 113 9.63 -7.36 -11.52
C GLU A 113 9.09 -5.94 -11.69
N GLU A 114 8.01 -5.78 -12.46
CA GLU A 114 7.37 -4.47 -12.67
C GLU A 114 6.83 -3.90 -11.35
N PHE A 115 6.12 -4.71 -10.56
CA PHE A 115 5.58 -4.29 -9.27
C PHE A 115 6.70 -3.92 -8.30
N LEU A 116 7.74 -4.75 -8.21
CA LEU A 116 8.91 -4.46 -7.38
C LEU A 116 9.62 -3.16 -7.82
N SER A 117 9.80 -2.93 -9.12
CA SER A 117 10.39 -1.70 -9.66
C SER A 117 9.58 -0.45 -9.28
N GLN A 118 8.25 -0.56 -9.27
CA GLN A 118 7.36 0.51 -8.83
C GLN A 118 7.48 0.78 -7.32
N LEU A 119 7.59 -0.26 -6.49
CA LEU A 119 7.86 -0.11 -5.05
C LEU A 119 9.22 0.54 -4.77
N ILE A 120 10.27 0.13 -5.51
CA ILE A 120 11.61 0.73 -5.38
C ILE A 120 11.57 2.21 -5.76
N SER A 121 10.86 2.55 -6.84
CA SER A 121 10.68 3.94 -7.27
C SER A 121 9.97 4.78 -6.19
N LEU A 122 8.91 4.23 -5.59
CA LEU A 122 8.22 4.84 -4.46
C LEU A 122 9.14 5.06 -3.25
N LEU A 123 9.91 4.04 -2.88
CA LEU A 123 10.86 4.12 -1.79
C LEU A 123 11.92 5.21 -2.05
N GLY A 124 12.36 5.38 -3.31
CA GLY A 124 13.23 6.48 -3.73
C GLY A 124 12.62 7.85 -3.46
N ILE A 125 11.33 8.03 -3.75
CA ILE A 125 10.59 9.27 -3.46
C ILE A 125 10.53 9.52 -1.95
N LEU A 126 10.20 8.50 -1.15
CA LEU A 126 10.14 8.61 0.31
C LEU A 126 11.48 8.97 0.92
N ARG A 127 12.56 8.32 0.50
CA ARG A 127 13.93 8.63 0.95
C ARG A 127 14.32 10.06 0.59
N SER A 128 13.93 10.54 -0.58
CA SER A 128 14.15 11.93 -0.99
C SER A 128 13.37 12.92 -0.10
N ALA A 129 12.10 12.62 0.19
CA ALA A 129 11.28 13.42 1.10
C ALA A 129 11.87 13.44 2.52
N ASN A 130 12.27 12.28 3.05
CA ASN A 130 12.85 12.16 4.38
C ASN A 130 14.17 12.95 4.51
N ARG A 131 15.05 12.89 3.50
CA ARG A 131 16.27 13.72 3.49
C ARG A 131 15.98 15.21 3.52
N ARG A 132 14.99 15.67 2.74
CA ARG A 132 14.59 17.09 2.74
C ARG A 132 14.02 17.53 4.10
N LEU A 133 13.33 16.64 4.79
CA LEU A 133 12.82 16.89 6.14
C LEU A 133 13.95 17.01 7.15
N LEU A 134 14.90 16.07 7.15
CA LEU A 134 16.07 16.13 8.03
C LEU A 134 16.90 17.41 7.79
N GLN A 135 17.10 17.80 6.53
CA GLN A 135 17.76 19.06 6.21
C GLN A 135 17.02 20.30 6.73
N LYS A 136 15.67 20.31 6.71
CA LYS A 136 14.89 21.40 7.29
C LYS A 136 15.00 21.46 8.82
N VAL A 137 15.13 20.31 9.48
CA VAL A 137 15.34 20.24 10.93
C VAL A 137 16.75 20.71 11.29
N ASP A 138 17.78 20.34 10.52
CA ASP A 138 19.16 20.79 10.73
C ASP A 138 19.35 22.30 10.45
N VAL A 139 18.50 22.91 9.62
CA VAL A 139 18.48 24.36 9.35
C VAL A 139 17.73 25.15 10.44
N LEU A 140 17.25 24.49 11.50
CA LEU A 140 16.87 25.12 12.77
C LEU A 140 18.00 24.95 13.83
N PRO A 141 19.22 25.50 13.64
CA PRO A 141 20.18 25.53 14.74
C PRO A 141 19.83 26.69 15.69
N ASP A 142 19.76 26.36 16.98
CA ASP A 142 19.96 27.24 18.13
C ASP A 142 19.23 28.61 18.16
N LEU A 143 17.95 28.57 18.53
CA LEU A 143 17.32 29.65 19.30
C LEU A 143 17.40 29.34 20.81
N LYS A 144 18.62 29.07 21.29
CA LYS A 144 19.01 29.33 22.68
C LYS A 144 20.21 30.27 22.66
N ILE A 145 19.92 31.52 22.28
CA ILE A 145 20.77 32.65 22.62
C ILE A 145 20.79 32.70 24.15
N GLY A 146 21.91 32.33 24.74
CA GLY A 146 22.20 32.63 26.13
C GLY A 146 22.13 34.14 26.33
N TRP A 147 21.36 34.58 27.31
CA TRP A 147 21.50 35.91 27.87
C TRP A 147 22.24 35.73 29.20
N ALA A 148 23.36 36.45 29.25
CA ALA A 148 24.21 36.65 30.42
C ALA A 148 23.47 37.30 31.59
#